data_AF-A0A0N0RRH3-F1
#
_entry.id   AF-A0A0N0RRH3-F1
#
_cell.length_a   1.000
_cell.length_b   1.000
_cell.length_c   1.000
_cell.angle_alpha   90.00
_cell.angle_beta   90.00
_cell.angle_gamma   90.00
#
_symmetry.space_group_name_H-M   'P 1'
#
loop_
_entity.id
_entity.type
_entity.pdbx_description
1 polymer ?
#
loop_
_entity_poly.entity_id
_entity_poly.type
_entity_poly.pdbx_seq_one_letter_code
_entity_poly.pdbx_strand_id
1 'polypeptide(L)'
;MARYTQNITESDIDKGQLRVPRASKSIFPPLKARIEIEMNGNFYTASWDPRTDGTFERSGVIRVGKAALGKHIIAGGPRRLETTATGYKLA
;
A
#
# COMPACT_ATOMS: atom_id res chain seq x y z
N MET A 1 -10.24 13.07 -5.66
CA MET A 1 -9.61 12.14 -4.69
C MET A 1 -9.95 10.73 -5.11
N ALA A 2 -8.96 9.88 -5.38
CA ALA A 2 -9.21 8.49 -5.74
C ALA A 2 -9.39 7.66 -4.47
N ARG A 3 -10.48 6.91 -4.37
CA ARG A 3 -10.84 6.05 -3.22
C ARG A 3 -10.78 4.61 -3.67
N TYR A 4 -9.88 3.83 -3.09
CA TYR A 4 -9.82 2.39 -3.36
C TYR A 4 -9.87 1.60 -2.06
N THR A 5 -10.76 0.62 -2.04
CA THR A 5 -10.92 -0.33 -0.95
C THR A 5 -10.38 -1.68 -1.40
N GLN A 6 -9.53 -2.29 -0.58
CA GLN A 6 -9.09 -3.66 -0.78
C GLN A 6 -9.08 -4.42 0.54
N ASN A 7 -9.30 -5.73 0.47
CA ASN A 7 -9.10 -6.60 1.62
C ASN A 7 -7.61 -6.85 1.81
N ILE A 8 -7.13 -6.60 3.02
CA ILE A 8 -5.78 -6.97 3.43
C ILE A 8 -5.84 -8.37 4.02
N THR A 9 -5.06 -9.27 3.45
CA THR A 9 -4.99 -10.67 3.91
C THR A 9 -4.00 -10.82 5.07
N GLU A 10 -4.15 -11.87 5.88
CA GLU A 10 -3.15 -12.22 6.90
C GLU A 10 -1.77 -12.42 6.28
N SER A 11 -1.71 -13.05 5.09
CA SER A 11 -0.47 -13.23 4.33
C SER A 11 0.22 -11.91 3.96
N ASP A 12 -0.54 -10.85 3.71
CA ASP A 12 0.01 -9.53 3.40
C ASP A 12 0.59 -8.88 4.66
N ILE A 13 -0.10 -8.99 5.80
CA ILE A 13 0.39 -8.53 7.11
C ILE A 13 1.67 -9.27 7.50
N ASP A 14 1.68 -10.59 7.38
CA ASP A 14 2.84 -11.43 7.69
C ASP A 14 4.06 -11.11 6.84
N LYS A 15 3.84 -10.79 5.56
CA LYS A 15 4.90 -10.35 4.65
C LYS A 15 5.25 -8.87 4.79
N GLY A 16 4.57 -8.12 5.67
CA GLY A 16 4.81 -6.70 5.86
C GLY A 16 4.50 -5.86 4.63
N GLN A 17 3.57 -6.31 3.79
CA GLN A 17 3.29 -5.72 2.49
C GLN A 17 1.81 -5.41 2.31
N LEU A 18 1.51 -4.52 1.38
CA LEU A 18 0.17 -4.22 0.89
C LEU A 18 0.19 -4.33 -0.62
N ARG A 19 -0.79 -5.00 -1.19
CA ARG A 19 -0.98 -5.01 -2.63
C ARG A 19 -1.68 -3.73 -3.05
N VAL A 20 -1.50 -3.28 -4.27
CA VAL A 20 -2.22 -2.14 -4.83
C VAL A 20 -2.84 -2.61 -6.14
N PRO A 21 -4.18 -2.58 -6.29
CA PRO A 21 -4.84 -3.03 -7.50
C PRO A 21 -4.37 -2.21 -8.70
N ARG A 22 -4.42 -2.84 -9.89
CA ARG A 22 -4.01 -2.22 -11.16
C ARG A 22 -4.64 -0.84 -11.36
N ALA A 23 -5.95 -0.74 -11.18
CA ALA A 23 -6.72 0.49 -11.36
C ALA A 23 -6.25 1.65 -10.47
N SER A 24 -5.58 1.33 -9.36
CA SER A 24 -5.14 2.30 -8.35
C SER A 24 -3.66 2.67 -8.48
N LYS A 25 -2.88 2.00 -9.34
CA LYS A 25 -1.42 2.24 -9.43
C LYS A 25 -1.07 3.64 -9.94
N SER A 26 -1.95 4.27 -10.71
CA SER A 26 -1.74 5.60 -11.30
C SER A 26 -1.57 6.71 -10.27
N ILE A 27 -1.95 6.48 -9.00
CA ILE A 27 -1.73 7.45 -7.92
C ILE A 27 -0.30 7.37 -7.35
N PHE A 28 0.43 6.30 -7.66
CA PHE A 28 1.80 6.07 -7.22
C PHE A 28 2.81 6.45 -8.29
N PRO A 29 4.09 6.64 -7.92
CA PRO A 29 5.15 6.82 -8.89
C PRO A 29 5.17 5.68 -9.92
N PRO A 30 5.42 5.96 -11.21
CA PRO A 30 5.45 4.94 -12.25
C PRO A 30 6.64 3.98 -12.10
N LEU A 31 7.63 4.34 -11.29
CA LEU A 31 8.85 3.59 -11.01
C LEU A 31 8.92 3.20 -9.52
N LYS A 32 9.83 2.27 -9.22
CA LYS A 32 10.16 1.91 -7.83
C LYS A 32 10.60 3.16 -7.07
N ALA A 33 10.05 3.36 -5.88
CA ALA A 33 10.28 4.58 -5.10
C ALA A 33 10.22 4.31 -3.59
N ARG A 34 10.77 5.23 -2.80
CA ARG A 34 10.43 5.37 -1.38
C ARG A 34 9.26 6.33 -1.26
N ILE A 35 8.26 5.94 -0.49
CA ILE A 35 7.05 6.73 -0.27
C ILE A 35 6.77 6.83 1.22
N GLU A 36 6.09 7.90 1.62
CA GLU A 36 5.58 8.05 2.98
C GLU A 36 4.14 7.53 3.05
N ILE A 37 3.84 6.77 4.10
CA ILE A 37 2.50 6.23 4.36
C ILE A 37 2.07 6.58 5.77
N GLU A 38 0.90 7.21 5.87
CA GLU A 38 0.17 7.42 7.12
C GLU A 38 -0.73 6.21 7.41
N MET A 39 -0.57 5.61 8.59
CA MET A 39 -1.45 4.56 9.13
C MET A 39 -1.90 4.98 10.54
N ASN A 40 -3.21 5.14 10.76
CA ASN A 40 -3.78 5.63 12.02
C ASN A 40 -3.03 6.86 12.60
N GLY A 41 -2.73 7.86 11.76
CA GLY A 41 -2.03 9.09 12.17
C GLY A 41 -0.51 8.94 12.39
N ASN A 42 0.06 7.76 12.15
CA ASN A 42 1.50 7.51 12.24
C ASN A 42 2.11 7.40 10.85
N PHE A 43 3.25 8.08 10.64
CA PHE A 43 3.94 8.11 9.35
C PHE A 43 5.05 7.05 9.28
N TYR A 44 5.14 6.38 8.14
CA TYR A 44 6.10 5.33 7.87
C TYR A 44 6.73 5.49 6.50
N THR A 45 8.05 5.33 6.42
CA THR A 45 8.75 5.20 5.15
C THR A 45 8.56 3.80 4.59
N ALA A 46 7.91 3.69 3.44
CA ALA A 46 7.66 2.44 2.74
C ALA A 46 8.43 2.37 1.42
N SER A 47 8.62 1.15 0.92
CA SER A 47 9.08 0.92 -0.47
C SER A 47 7.89 0.62 -1.36
N TRP A 48 7.82 1.29 -2.50
CA TRP A 48 6.85 1.06 -3.56
C TRP A 48 7.50 0.28 -4.71
N ASP A 49 6.80 -0.75 -5.17
CA ASP A 49 7.13 -1.51 -6.36
C ASP A 49 5.90 -1.60 -7.28
N PRO A 50 5.87 -0.91 -8.43
CA PRO A 50 4.73 -0.92 -9.34
C PRO A 50 4.56 -2.28 -10.06
N ARG A 51 5.57 -3.18 -9.99
CA ARG A 51 5.60 -4.50 -10.62
C ARG A 51 5.19 -4.46 -12.10
N THR A 52 5.79 -3.51 -12.82
CA THR A 52 5.57 -3.25 -14.26
C THR A 52 6.53 -4.00 -15.17
N ASP A 53 7.48 -4.76 -14.62
CA ASP A 53 8.55 -5.47 -15.33
C ASP A 53 8.14 -6.87 -15.86
N GLY A 54 6.90 -7.31 -15.62
CA GLY A 54 6.41 -8.61 -16.05
C GLY A 54 5.64 -8.59 -17.37
N THR A 55 5.59 -9.74 -18.04
CA THR A 55 4.77 -9.99 -19.24
C THR A 55 3.27 -9.73 -18.99
N PHE A 56 2.83 -9.83 -17.73
CA PHE A 56 1.48 -9.53 -17.29
C PHE A 56 1.50 -8.46 -16.21
N GLU A 57 0.57 -7.51 -16.31
CA GLU A 57 0.46 -6.43 -15.34
C GLU A 57 -0.02 -6.97 -13.98
N ARG A 58 0.81 -6.82 -12.95
CA ARG A 58 0.54 -7.30 -11.58
C ARG A 58 0.08 -6.14 -10.68
N SER A 59 -0.52 -6.50 -9.54
CA SER A 59 -0.72 -5.58 -8.43
C SER A 59 0.61 -5.00 -8.01
N GLY A 60 0.65 -3.68 -7.80
CA GLY A 60 1.80 -3.04 -7.17
C GLY A 60 1.93 -3.52 -5.71
N VAL A 61 3.09 -3.32 -5.12
CA VAL A 61 3.37 -3.72 -3.75
C VAL A 61 4.00 -2.58 -2.99
N ILE A 62 3.41 -2.26 -1.85
CA ILE A 62 3.98 -1.39 -0.84
C ILE A 62 4.55 -2.30 0.25
N ARG A 63 5.80 -2.09 0.64
CA ARG A 63 6.38 -2.77 1.81
C ARG A 63 6.66 -1.74 2.90
N VAL A 64 5.96 -1.87 4.02
CA VAL A 64 6.10 -1.01 5.20
C VAL A 64 6.61 -1.79 6.43
N GLY A 65 6.59 -3.13 6.35
CA GLY A 65 7.07 -4.03 7.39
C GLY A 65 5.96 -4.59 8.28
N LYS A 66 6.14 -5.85 8.71
CA LYS A 66 5.15 -6.60 9.51
C LYS A 66 4.80 -5.90 10.82
N ALA A 67 5.80 -5.37 11.52
CA ALA A 67 5.58 -4.69 12.80
C ALA A 67 4.73 -3.42 12.67
N ALA A 68 4.87 -2.68 11.56
CA ALA A 68 4.07 -1.49 11.31
C ALA A 68 2.63 -1.85 10.89
N LEU A 69 2.46 -2.85 10.02
CA LEU A 69 1.13 -3.34 9.64
C LEU A 69 0.37 -3.94 10.82
N GLY A 70 0.99 -4.84 11.58
CA GLY A 70 0.33 -5.53 12.69
C GLY A 70 -0.11 -4.60 13.84
N LYS A 71 0.48 -3.41 13.95
CA LYS A 71 0.05 -2.40 14.93
C LYS A 71 -1.22 -1.66 14.52
N HIS A 72 -1.46 -1.50 13.22
CA HIS A 72 -2.48 -0.58 12.70
C HIS A 72 -3.57 -1.27 11.89
N ILE A 73 -3.31 -2.49 11.42
CA ILE A 73 -4.13 -3.19 10.45
C ILE A 73 -4.48 -4.59 10.96
N ILE A 74 -5.79 -4.83 10.99
CA ILE A 74 -6.39 -6.13 11.26
C ILE A 74 -6.74 -6.75 9.91
N ALA A 75 -6.45 -8.05 9.76
CA ALA A 75 -6.77 -8.80 8.55
C ALA A 75 -8.29 -8.84 8.28
N GLY A 76 -8.67 -8.96 7.00
CA GLY A 76 -10.06 -9.17 6.60
C GLY A 76 -10.93 -7.91 6.52
N GLY A 77 -10.43 -6.76 6.97
CA GLY A 77 -11.12 -5.48 6.81
C GLY A 77 -10.80 -4.79 5.48
N PRO A 78 -11.78 -4.13 4.83
CA PRO A 78 -11.49 -3.25 3.70
C PRO A 78 -10.70 -2.06 4.22
N ARG A 79 -9.53 -1.80 3.62
CA ARG A 79 -8.76 -0.57 3.90
C ARG A 79 -8.77 0.36 2.72
N ARG A 80 -8.92 1.63 3.03
CA ARG A 80 -9.02 2.73 2.09
C ARG A 80 -7.65 3.34 1.89
N LEU A 81 -7.25 3.42 0.64
CA LEU A 81 -6.03 4.11 0.24
C LEU A 81 -6.37 5.48 -0.35
N GLU A 82 -5.70 6.51 0.15
CA GLU A 82 -5.90 7.91 -0.25
C GLU A 82 -4.56 8.60 -0.51
N THR A 83 -4.53 9.55 -1.45
CA THR A 83 -3.40 10.46 -1.65
C THR A 83 -3.50 11.64 -0.68
N THR A 84 -2.43 11.95 0.03
CA THR A 84 -2.32 13.15 0.87
C THR A 84 -1.38 14.16 0.22
N ALA A 85 -1.20 15.33 0.85
CA ALA A 85 -0.27 16.35 0.36
C ALA A 85 1.20 15.90 0.40
N THR A 86 1.56 14.99 1.32
CA THR A 86 2.95 14.54 1.54
C THR A 86 3.20 13.08 1.13
N GLY A 87 2.15 12.31 0.87
CA GLY A 87 2.29 10.89 0.54
C GLY A 87 0.94 10.18 0.41
N TYR A 88 0.79 9.09 1.15
CA TYR A 88 -0.38 8.23 1.07
C TYR A 88 -0.95 7.94 2.45
N LYS A 89 -2.27 7.79 2.55
CA LYS A 89 -2.96 7.43 3.78
C LYS A 89 -3.68 6.10 3.63
N LEU A 90 -3.59 5.29 4.66
CA LEU A 90 -4.31 4.04 4.80
C LEU A 90 -5.25 4.15 6.00
N ALA A 91 -6.56 4.18 5.72
CA ALA A 91 -7.64 4.31 6.69
C ALA A 91 -8.51 3.04 6.71
#